data_AF-A0A7W1SF81-F1
#
_entry.id   AF-A0A7W1SF81-F1
#
_cell.length_a   1.000
_cell.length_b   1.000
_cell.length_c   1.000
_cell.angle_alpha   90.00
_cell.angle_beta   90.00
_cell.angle_gamma   90.00
#
_symmetry.space_group_name_H-M   'P 1'
#
loop_
_entity.id
_entity.type
_entity.pdbx_description
1 polymer ?
#
loop_
_entity_poly.entity_id
_entity_poly.type
_entity_poly.pdbx_seq_one_letter_code
_entity_poly.pdbx_strand_id
1 'polypeptide(L)'
;MTAVREAVVLPALFLTVVLLGGLRMAADVRFVSPPLVAVVLALLLVASLVRSGVMRTELFMHAARTPMENVSGLVVLLSLFAASAQVFHVVIPERGLLHLLFGAFFFIQLLSTMAGGTGRIGFLRSLVVLLGSAFVLRWIVMESIYAPDSGFLSRIFTTLAGGVTLGALEYAPHTPATGYAAFFTVALYLGGLALLAPPGPEVSGLPARREEDAVLPVRSA
;
A
#
# COMPACT_ATOMS: atom_id res chain seq x y z
N MET A 1 12.01 -13.44 -13.81
CA MET A 1 12.58 -12.98 -12.52
C MET A 1 13.81 -13.83 -12.23
N THR A 2 14.82 -13.30 -11.53
CA THR A 2 15.97 -14.13 -11.11
C THR A 2 15.57 -14.99 -9.91
N ALA A 3 16.11 -16.22 -9.82
CA ALA A 3 15.79 -17.16 -8.74
C ALA A 3 16.08 -16.56 -7.35
N VAL A 4 17.18 -15.83 -7.20
CA VAL A 4 17.56 -15.17 -5.94
C VAL A 4 16.51 -14.12 -5.53
N ARG A 5 15.98 -13.36 -6.49
CA ARG A 5 14.99 -12.31 -6.22
C ARG A 5 13.68 -12.91 -5.71
N GLU A 6 13.24 -14.00 -6.32
CA GLU A 6 11.98 -14.69 -5.98
C GLU A 6 12.11 -15.50 -4.68
N ALA A 7 13.18 -16.27 -4.51
CA ALA A 7 13.33 -17.18 -3.38
C ALA A 7 13.81 -16.50 -2.09
N VAL A 8 14.56 -15.38 -2.20
CA VAL A 8 15.22 -14.76 -1.04
C VAL A 8 14.81 -13.31 -0.88
N VAL A 9 15.05 -12.46 -1.89
CA VAL A 9 14.94 -11.00 -1.73
C VAL A 9 13.50 -10.57 -1.44
N LEU A 10 12.53 -11.02 -2.24
CA LEU A 10 11.13 -10.60 -2.07
C LEU A 10 10.53 -11.14 -0.76
N PRO A 11 10.64 -12.44 -0.42
CA PRO A 11 10.15 -12.93 0.86
C PRO A 11 10.80 -12.24 2.05
N ALA A 12 12.13 -12.07 2.05
CA ALA A 12 12.83 -11.42 3.15
C ALA A 12 12.38 -9.96 3.32
N LEU A 13 12.18 -9.23 2.22
CA LEU A 13 11.70 -7.86 2.24
C LEU A 13 10.27 -7.79 2.79
N PHE A 14 9.34 -8.61 2.30
CA PHE A 14 7.96 -8.61 2.81
C PHE A 14 7.86 -9.11 4.26
N LEU A 15 8.67 -10.09 4.67
CA LEU A 15 8.75 -10.51 6.07
C LEU A 15 9.31 -9.39 6.96
N THR A 16 10.26 -8.60 6.46
CA THR A 16 10.75 -7.41 7.18
C THR A 16 9.62 -6.39 7.36
N VAL A 17 8.78 -6.17 6.34
CA VAL A 17 7.57 -5.34 6.44
C VAL A 17 6.61 -5.91 7.49
N VAL A 18 6.43 -7.24 7.54
CA VAL A 18 5.57 -7.89 8.55
C VAL A 18 6.08 -7.63 9.96
N LEU A 19 7.38 -7.84 10.18
CA LEU A 19 8.02 -7.66 11.48
C LEU A 19 7.97 -6.20 11.94
N LEU A 20 8.33 -5.25 11.08
CA LEU A 20 8.31 -3.84 11.41
C LEU A 20 6.89 -3.29 11.59
N GLY A 21 5.93 -3.73 10.76
CA GLY A 21 4.57 -3.22 10.82
C GLY A 21 3.78 -3.68 12.06
N GLY A 22 4.11 -4.86 12.58
CA GLY A 22 3.56 -5.36 13.84
C GLY A 22 4.27 -4.79 15.07
N LEU A 23 5.42 -4.14 14.92
CA LEU A 23 6.21 -3.67 16.05
C LEU A 23 5.57 -2.42 16.68
N ARG A 24 5.41 -2.45 18.00
CA ARG A 24 5.03 -1.29 18.81
C ARG A 24 6.06 -1.08 19.90
N MET A 25 6.64 0.12 19.94
CA MET A 25 7.57 0.51 20.99
C MET A 25 6.84 1.38 22.01
N ALA A 26 6.68 0.88 23.22
CA ALA A 26 6.21 1.63 24.38
C ALA A 26 7.23 1.42 25.52
N ALA A 27 6.77 1.26 26.76
CA ALA A 27 7.63 0.76 27.83
C ALA A 27 8.22 -0.63 27.49
N ASP A 28 7.46 -1.43 26.75
CA ASP A 28 7.87 -2.74 26.22
C ASP A 28 7.82 -2.76 24.69
N VAL A 29 8.63 -3.62 24.08
CA VAL A 29 8.54 -3.97 22.66
C VAL A 29 7.55 -5.12 22.52
N ARG A 30 6.45 -4.88 21.81
CA ARG A 30 5.44 -5.91 21.54
C ARG A 30 5.14 -6.04 20.06
N PHE A 31 4.81 -7.25 19.66
CA PHE A 31 4.31 -7.54 18.31
C PHE A 31 2.78 -7.61 18.35
N VAL A 32 2.13 -6.85 17.49
CA VAL A 32 0.67 -6.77 17.39
C VAL A 32 0.23 -7.32 16.04
N SER A 33 -0.66 -8.31 16.08
CA SER A 33 -1.25 -8.90 14.88
C SER A 33 -2.20 -7.91 14.17
N PRO A 34 -2.31 -7.96 12.84
CA PRO A 34 -3.21 -7.08 12.11
C PRO A 34 -4.68 -7.40 12.45
N PRO A 35 -5.56 -6.38 12.58
CA PRO A 35 -6.99 -6.60 12.81
C PRO A 35 -7.67 -7.19 11.56
N LEU A 36 -8.85 -7.79 11.74
CA LEU A 36 -9.60 -8.44 10.65
C LEU A 36 -9.85 -7.50 9.46
N VAL A 37 -10.16 -6.22 9.72
CA VAL A 37 -10.33 -5.20 8.67
C VAL A 37 -9.09 -5.08 7.79
N ALA A 38 -7.89 -5.10 8.38
CA ALA A 38 -6.64 -5.01 7.62
C ALA A 38 -6.39 -6.27 6.77
N VAL A 39 -6.81 -7.44 7.25
CA VAL A 39 -6.76 -8.71 6.49
C VAL A 39 -7.71 -8.67 5.28
N VAL A 40 -8.92 -8.14 5.46
CA VAL A 40 -9.88 -7.96 4.35
C VAL A 40 -9.34 -6.97 3.33
N LEU A 41 -8.78 -5.84 3.77
CA LEU A 41 -8.16 -4.87 2.87
C LEU A 41 -6.93 -5.44 2.14
N ALA A 42 -6.13 -6.28 2.82
CA ALA A 42 -5.02 -6.98 2.19
C ALA A 42 -5.50 -7.90 1.06
N LEU A 43 -6.60 -8.63 1.27
CA LEU A 43 -7.20 -9.46 0.23
C LEU A 43 -7.63 -8.63 -0.98
N LEU A 44 -8.32 -7.51 -0.74
CA LEU A 44 -8.73 -6.59 -1.82
C LEU A 44 -7.54 -5.95 -2.53
N LEU A 45 -6.47 -5.62 -1.81
CA LEU A 45 -5.25 -5.08 -2.39
C LEU A 45 -4.56 -6.12 -3.26
N VAL A 46 -4.41 -7.37 -2.80
CA VAL A 46 -3.85 -8.46 -3.62
C VAL A 46 -4.70 -8.71 -4.86
N ALA A 47 -6.04 -8.72 -4.74
CA ALA A 47 -6.92 -8.83 -5.90
C ALA A 47 -6.74 -7.65 -6.88
N SER A 48 -6.55 -6.43 -6.36
CA SER A 48 -6.29 -5.23 -7.15
C SER A 48 -4.91 -5.28 -7.83
N LEU A 49 -3.88 -5.84 -7.18
CA LEU A 49 -2.55 -6.03 -7.75
C LEU A 49 -2.59 -7.01 -8.93
N VAL A 50 -3.37 -8.08 -8.82
CA VAL A 50 -3.63 -9.01 -9.93
C VAL A 50 -4.36 -8.31 -11.06
N ARG A 51 -5.48 -7.63 -10.75
CA ARG A 51 -6.33 -6.98 -11.75
C ARG A 51 -5.63 -5.85 -12.51
N SER A 52 -4.73 -5.13 -11.85
CA SER A 52 -3.94 -4.05 -12.47
C SER A 52 -2.69 -4.54 -13.21
N GLY A 53 -2.38 -5.83 -13.16
CA GLY A 53 -1.19 -6.43 -13.77
C GLY A 53 0.12 -6.10 -13.06
N VAL A 54 0.08 -5.59 -11.82
CA VAL A 54 1.27 -5.46 -10.97
C VAL A 54 1.78 -6.84 -10.57
N MET A 55 0.86 -7.76 -10.24
CA MET A 55 1.15 -9.15 -9.94
C MET A 55 0.57 -10.04 -11.04
N ARG A 56 1.41 -10.90 -11.63
CA ARG A 56 0.95 -11.92 -12.58
C ARG A 56 1.04 -13.28 -11.90
N THR A 57 -0.10 -13.86 -11.55
CA THR A 57 -0.18 -15.13 -10.82
C THR A 57 0.53 -16.27 -11.54
N GLU A 58 0.52 -16.25 -12.88
CA GLU A 58 1.14 -17.25 -13.73
C GLU A 58 2.66 -17.27 -13.61
N LEU A 59 3.27 -16.15 -13.17
CA LEU A 59 4.71 -16.09 -12.94
C LEU A 59 5.14 -16.76 -11.63
N PHE A 60 4.22 -16.91 -10.68
CA PHE A 60 4.50 -17.47 -9.36
C PHE A 60 3.99 -18.90 -9.22
N MET A 61 2.85 -19.20 -9.82
CA MET A 61 2.24 -20.52 -9.77
C MET A 61 1.79 -20.96 -11.16
N HIS A 62 2.40 -22.02 -11.68
CA HIS A 62 1.99 -22.59 -12.96
C HIS A 62 2.35 -24.07 -13.07
N ALA A 63 1.55 -24.82 -13.82
CA ALA A 63 1.74 -26.26 -14.01
C ALA A 63 3.04 -26.60 -14.75
N ALA A 64 3.56 -25.67 -15.56
CA ALA A 64 4.83 -25.84 -16.26
C ALA A 64 6.07 -25.57 -15.37
N ARG A 65 5.90 -25.04 -14.15
CA ARG A 65 7.00 -24.81 -13.20
C ARG A 65 7.25 -26.08 -12.38
N THR A 66 8.48 -26.23 -11.92
CA THR A 66 8.83 -27.30 -10.98
C THR A 66 8.10 -27.12 -9.65
N PRO A 67 7.89 -28.19 -8.86
CA PRO A 67 7.25 -28.08 -7.54
C PRO A 67 7.97 -27.09 -6.61
N MET A 68 9.30 -27.05 -6.65
CA MET A 68 10.10 -26.16 -5.79
C MET A 68 9.93 -24.68 -6.17
N GLU A 69 9.83 -24.38 -7.47
CA GLU A 69 9.52 -23.03 -7.94
C GLU A 69 8.11 -22.58 -7.55
N ASN A 70 7.12 -23.48 -7.63
CA ASN A 70 5.76 -23.19 -7.17
C ASN A 70 5.71 -22.94 -5.65
N VAL A 71 6.50 -23.67 -4.84
CA VAL A 71 6.63 -23.42 -3.40
C VAL A 71 7.28 -22.05 -3.16
N SER A 72 8.33 -21.69 -3.89
CA SER A 72 8.94 -20.35 -3.81
C SER A 72 7.92 -19.25 -4.13
N GLY A 73 7.15 -19.43 -5.21
CA GLY A 73 6.07 -18.52 -5.58
C GLY A 73 5.02 -18.40 -4.47
N LEU A 74 4.60 -19.51 -3.87
CA LEU A 74 3.68 -19.51 -2.73
C LEU A 74 4.21 -18.69 -1.56
N VAL A 75 5.49 -18.85 -1.20
CA VAL A 75 6.11 -18.09 -0.10
C VAL A 75 6.10 -16.59 -0.39
N VAL A 76 6.35 -16.17 -1.64
CA VAL A 76 6.20 -14.77 -2.05
C VAL A 76 4.77 -14.28 -1.88
N LEU A 77 3.78 -15.06 -2.32
CA LEU A 77 2.36 -14.69 -2.22
C LEU A 77 1.91 -14.56 -0.75
N LEU A 78 2.30 -15.51 0.11
CA LEU A 78 1.98 -15.50 1.53
C LEU A 78 2.65 -14.32 2.26
N SER A 79 3.93 -14.07 1.99
CA SER A 79 4.66 -12.95 2.59
C SER A 79 4.11 -11.59 2.12
N LEU A 80 3.79 -11.45 0.84
CA LEU A 80 3.13 -10.26 0.29
C LEU A 80 1.76 -10.01 0.95
N PHE A 81 0.95 -11.06 1.11
CA PHE A 81 -0.34 -10.95 1.78
C PHE A 81 -0.20 -10.48 3.23
N ALA A 82 0.68 -11.12 3.99
CA ALA A 82 0.96 -10.75 5.37
C ALA A 82 1.50 -9.31 5.48
N ALA A 83 2.40 -8.91 4.58
CA ALA A 83 2.95 -7.56 4.51
C ALA A 83 1.85 -6.53 4.20
N SER A 84 0.94 -6.85 3.28
CA SER A 84 -0.19 -6.00 2.92
C SER A 84 -1.11 -5.76 4.13
N ALA A 85 -1.41 -6.80 4.90
CA ALA A 85 -2.20 -6.68 6.12
C ALA A 85 -1.50 -5.80 7.16
N GLN A 86 -0.19 -5.95 7.32
CA GLN A 86 0.59 -5.15 8.26
C GLN A 86 0.70 -3.69 7.83
N VAL A 87 0.79 -3.40 6.54
CA VAL A 87 0.79 -2.02 6.03
C VAL A 87 -0.53 -1.33 6.33
N PHE A 88 -1.67 -2.00 6.12
CA PHE A 88 -2.97 -1.45 6.50
C PHE A 88 -3.08 -1.25 8.02
N HIS A 89 -2.59 -2.20 8.81
CA HIS A 89 -2.53 -2.07 10.26
C HIS A 89 -1.68 -0.86 10.72
N VAL A 90 -0.66 -0.49 9.95
CA VAL A 90 0.24 0.66 10.21
C VAL A 90 -0.33 1.99 9.74
N VAL A 91 -1.21 2.03 8.75
CA VAL A 91 -1.80 3.30 8.27
C VAL A 91 -3.20 3.57 8.82
N ILE A 92 -3.92 2.56 9.31
CA ILE A 92 -5.27 2.69 9.87
C ILE A 92 -5.19 2.85 11.39
N PRO A 93 -5.71 3.94 11.99
CA PRO A 93 -5.76 4.12 13.43
C PRO A 93 -6.33 2.89 14.15
N GLU A 94 -5.79 2.55 15.33
CA GLU A 94 -6.09 1.25 15.95
C GLU A 94 -7.53 1.11 16.44
N ARG A 95 -8.16 2.22 16.82
CA ARG A 95 -9.49 2.26 17.45
C ARG A 95 -10.27 3.53 17.10
N GLY A 96 -11.53 3.55 17.50
CA GLY A 96 -12.41 4.71 17.40
C GLY A 96 -13.00 4.93 16.00
N LEU A 97 -13.68 6.06 15.83
CA LEU A 97 -14.35 6.42 14.57
C LEU A 97 -13.37 6.48 13.38
N LEU A 98 -12.15 6.94 13.61
CA LEU A 98 -11.14 7.06 12.56
C LEU A 98 -10.71 5.69 12.01
N HIS A 99 -10.72 4.63 12.83
CA HIS A 99 -10.50 3.27 12.36
C HIS A 99 -11.55 2.87 11.30
N LEU A 100 -12.84 3.12 11.61
CA LEU A 100 -13.95 2.80 10.71
C LEU A 100 -13.90 3.66 9.44
N LEU A 101 -13.64 4.96 9.56
CA LEU A 101 -13.58 5.87 8.41
C LEU A 101 -12.42 5.51 7.47
N PHE A 102 -11.22 5.28 7.98
CA PHE A 102 -10.08 4.86 7.15
C PHE A 102 -10.36 3.49 6.53
N GLY A 103 -10.85 2.53 7.32
CA GLY A 103 -11.18 1.18 6.84
C GLY A 103 -12.20 1.21 5.70
N ALA A 104 -13.31 1.94 5.88
CA ALA A 104 -14.33 2.11 4.85
C ALA A 104 -13.80 2.85 3.62
N PHE A 105 -13.02 3.91 3.81
CA PHE A 105 -12.40 4.66 2.72
C PHE A 105 -11.50 3.76 1.87
N PHE A 106 -10.57 3.02 2.49
CA PHE A 106 -9.71 2.07 1.78
C PHE A 106 -10.51 0.96 1.09
N PHE A 107 -11.52 0.42 1.76
CA PHE A 107 -12.37 -0.63 1.21
C PHE A 107 -13.07 -0.17 -0.07
N ILE A 108 -13.75 0.98 -0.01
CA ILE A 108 -14.44 1.57 -1.14
C ILE A 108 -13.44 1.92 -2.24
N GLN A 109 -12.31 2.56 -1.89
CA GLN A 109 -11.29 2.95 -2.86
C GLN A 109 -10.71 1.75 -3.63
N LEU A 110 -10.41 0.64 -2.94
CA LEU A 110 -9.91 -0.58 -3.58
C LEU A 110 -10.98 -1.22 -4.47
N LEU A 111 -12.24 -1.28 -4.01
CA LEU A 111 -13.35 -1.77 -4.84
C LEU A 111 -13.54 -0.93 -6.12
N SER A 112 -13.52 0.39 -5.99
CA SER A 112 -13.62 1.32 -7.12
C SER A 112 -12.44 1.16 -8.08
N THR A 113 -11.24 0.98 -7.54
CA THR A 113 -10.02 0.78 -8.36
C THR A 113 -10.08 -0.53 -9.13
N MET A 114 -10.61 -1.60 -8.51
CA MET A 114 -10.89 -2.82 -9.23
C MET A 114 -11.89 -2.54 -10.36
N ALA A 115 -13.04 -1.94 -10.08
CA ALA A 115 -14.06 -1.67 -11.09
C ALA A 115 -13.53 -0.81 -12.27
N GLY A 116 -12.70 0.19 -12.00
CA GLY A 116 -12.23 1.18 -12.97
C GLY A 116 -11.08 0.75 -13.88
N GLY A 117 -10.44 -0.39 -13.64
CA GLY A 117 -9.39 -0.92 -14.52
C GLY A 117 -8.18 0.01 -14.67
N THR A 118 -7.43 0.23 -13.59
CA THR A 118 -6.20 1.03 -13.66
C THR A 118 -5.02 0.20 -14.16
N GLY A 119 -4.27 0.70 -15.15
CA GLY A 119 -3.03 0.07 -15.58
C GLY A 119 -1.96 0.08 -14.48
N ARG A 120 -1.01 -0.86 -14.57
CA ARG A 120 0.05 -1.11 -13.57
C ARG A 120 0.71 0.13 -12.97
N ILE A 121 1.23 1.03 -13.82
CA ILE A 121 1.96 2.22 -13.36
C ILE A 121 1.01 3.20 -12.66
N GLY A 122 -0.21 3.36 -13.19
CA GLY A 122 -1.24 4.19 -12.57
C GLY A 122 -1.64 3.66 -11.20
N PHE A 123 -1.78 2.34 -11.07
CA PHE A 123 -2.10 1.70 -9.80
C PHE A 123 -1.00 1.90 -8.76
N LEU A 124 0.27 1.65 -9.11
CA LEU A 124 1.39 1.87 -8.17
C LEU A 124 1.52 3.33 -7.75
N ARG A 125 1.38 4.29 -8.69
CA ARG A 125 1.39 5.72 -8.35
C ARG A 125 0.24 6.09 -7.42
N SER A 126 -0.97 5.61 -7.71
CA SER A 126 -2.13 5.82 -6.85
C SER A 126 -1.90 5.22 -5.46
N LEU A 127 -1.32 4.02 -5.37
CA LEU A 127 -1.02 3.37 -4.09
C LEU A 127 0.03 4.13 -3.27
N VAL A 128 1.06 4.67 -3.91
CA VAL A 128 2.06 5.54 -3.25
C VAL A 128 1.37 6.76 -2.65
N VAL A 129 0.50 7.43 -3.43
CA VAL A 129 -0.24 8.62 -2.95
C VAL A 129 -1.20 8.23 -1.82
N LEU A 130 -1.94 7.14 -1.98
CA LEU A 130 -2.93 6.66 -1.03
C LEU A 130 -2.31 6.25 0.31
N LEU A 131 -1.29 5.39 0.30
CA LEU A 131 -0.60 4.97 1.52
C LEU A 131 0.22 6.10 2.12
N GLY A 132 0.87 6.92 1.29
CA GLY A 132 1.67 8.07 1.74
C GLY A 132 0.81 9.12 2.44
N SER A 133 -0.34 9.49 1.85
CA SER A 133 -1.29 10.42 2.46
C SER A 133 -1.89 9.86 3.75
N ALA A 134 -2.28 8.58 3.79
CA ALA A 134 -2.77 7.94 5.00
C ALA A 134 -1.70 7.90 6.10
N PHE A 135 -0.43 7.63 5.75
CA PHE A 135 0.70 7.69 6.67
C PHE A 135 0.87 9.10 7.25
N VAL A 136 0.91 10.14 6.41
CA VAL A 136 1.03 11.54 6.85
C VAL A 136 -0.12 11.90 7.78
N LEU A 137 -1.35 11.55 7.41
CA LEU A 137 -2.52 11.86 8.22
C LEU A 137 -2.48 11.17 9.58
N ARG A 138 -2.15 9.88 9.63
CA ARG A 138 -2.07 9.11 10.88
C ARG A 138 -0.88 9.49 11.76
N TRP A 139 0.32 9.60 11.19
CA TRP A 139 1.56 9.66 11.98
C TRP A 139 2.13 11.06 12.13
N ILE A 140 1.77 12.00 11.26
CA ILE A 140 2.24 13.38 11.33
C ILE A 140 1.12 14.27 11.85
N VAL A 141 -0.04 14.25 11.18
CA VAL A 141 -1.16 15.13 11.53
C VAL A 141 -1.75 14.74 12.87
N MET A 142 -2.15 13.48 13.09
CA MET A 142 -2.72 13.09 14.39
C MET A 142 -1.71 13.27 15.53
N GLU A 143 -0.48 12.77 15.40
CA GLU A 143 0.53 12.95 16.46
C GLU A 143 0.77 14.45 16.78
N SER A 144 0.74 15.34 15.79
CA SER A 144 0.85 16.79 16.05
C SER A 144 -0.34 17.38 16.83
N ILE A 145 -1.55 16.89 16.58
CA ILE A 145 -2.77 17.36 17.25
C ILE A 145 -2.85 16.83 18.69
N TYR A 146 -2.41 15.58 18.91
CA TYR A 146 -2.46 14.93 20.22
C TYR A 146 -1.17 15.10 21.05
N ALA A 147 -0.20 15.88 20.56
CA ALA A 147 1.02 16.18 21.30
C ALA A 147 0.69 16.93 22.61
N PRO A 148 1.37 16.61 23.74
CA PRO A 148 1.12 17.24 25.04
C PRO A 148 1.24 18.77 25.05
N ASP A 149 2.09 19.32 24.19
CA ASP A 149 2.39 20.77 24.08
C ASP A 149 1.61 21.48 22.95
N SER A 150 0.54 20.88 22.42
CA SER A 150 -0.16 21.42 21.25
C SER A 150 -1.03 22.66 21.58
N GLY A 151 -0.82 23.75 20.83
CA GLY A 151 -1.44 25.07 21.05
C GLY A 151 -2.95 25.18 20.73
N PHE A 152 -3.44 26.41 20.60
CA PHE A 152 -4.86 26.80 20.46
C PHE A 152 -5.68 25.97 19.43
N LEU A 153 -5.06 25.54 18.33
CA LEU A 153 -5.71 24.73 17.29
C LEU A 153 -6.10 23.33 17.82
N SER A 154 -5.27 22.72 18.67
CA SER A 154 -5.56 21.44 19.31
C SER A 154 -6.73 21.57 20.29
N ARG A 155 -6.82 22.68 21.03
CA ARG A 155 -7.96 22.98 21.89
C ARG A 155 -9.27 23.12 21.12
N ILE A 156 -9.26 23.77 19.95
CA ILE A 156 -10.45 23.89 19.09
C ILE A 156 -10.83 22.52 18.52
N PHE A 157 -9.86 21.73 18.05
CA PHE A 157 -10.13 20.43 17.47
C PHE A 157 -10.66 19.44 18.51
N THR A 158 -10.08 19.43 19.71
CA THR A 158 -10.52 18.57 20.83
C THR A 158 -11.88 18.99 21.38
N THR A 159 -12.22 20.28 21.40
CA THR A 159 -13.57 20.73 21.78
C THR A 159 -14.64 20.41 20.73
N LEU A 160 -14.34 20.60 19.44
CA LEU A 160 -15.26 20.21 18.36
C LEU A 160 -15.42 18.70 18.28
N ALA A 161 -14.33 17.95 18.39
CA ALA A 161 -14.35 16.50 18.35
C ALA A 161 -15.01 15.90 19.60
N GLY A 162 -14.79 16.49 20.78
CA GLY A 162 -15.45 16.10 22.03
C GLY A 162 -16.96 16.29 21.99
N GLY A 163 -17.45 17.34 21.32
CA GLY A 163 -18.89 17.61 21.17
C GLY A 163 -19.61 16.67 20.20
N VAL A 164 -18.94 16.16 19.18
CA VAL A 164 -19.54 15.29 18.14
C VAL A 164 -19.33 13.80 18.41
N THR A 165 -18.29 13.41 19.16
CA THR A 165 -17.88 12.00 19.28
C THR A 165 -18.26 11.30 20.58
N LEU A 166 -18.94 11.98 21.54
CA LEU A 166 -19.34 11.38 22.84
C LEU A 166 -18.20 10.61 23.54
N GLY A 167 -16.95 11.06 23.41
CA GLY A 167 -15.78 10.39 24.02
C GLY A 167 -15.19 9.21 23.22
N ALA A 168 -15.61 8.97 21.98
CA ALA A 168 -15.14 7.83 21.16
C ALA A 168 -13.75 8.01 20.49
N LEU A 169 -13.04 9.10 20.81
CA LEU A 169 -11.68 9.37 20.30
C LEU A 169 -10.63 9.03 21.37
N GLU A 170 -10.46 7.75 21.62
CA GLU A 170 -9.31 7.24 22.38
C GLU A 170 -8.09 7.19 21.46
N TYR A 171 -7.16 8.14 21.64
CA TYR A 171 -5.85 8.13 20.97
C TYR A 171 -4.74 8.26 22.03
N ALA A 172 -3.93 7.20 22.16
CA ALA A 172 -2.72 7.24 22.94
C ALA A 172 -1.55 7.59 21.99
N PRO A 173 -0.81 8.69 22.24
CA PRO A 173 0.37 9.03 21.44
C PRO A 173 1.38 7.89 21.47
N HIS A 174 1.98 7.59 20.31
CA HIS A 174 3.01 6.57 20.23
C HIS A 174 4.39 7.17 20.49
N THR A 175 5.34 6.31 20.85
CA THR A 175 6.74 6.76 20.86
C THR A 175 7.22 7.06 19.44
N PRO A 176 8.13 8.03 19.24
CA PRO A 176 8.67 8.37 17.91
C PRO A 176 9.27 7.16 17.17
N ALA A 177 9.84 6.21 17.92
CA ALA A 177 10.39 4.98 17.37
C ALA A 177 9.37 4.14 16.60
N THR A 178 8.11 4.12 17.05
CA THR A 178 7.02 3.43 16.33
C THR A 178 6.69 4.12 15.01
N GLY A 179 6.77 5.46 14.95
CA GLY A 179 6.59 6.23 13.73
C GLY A 179 7.68 5.97 12.69
N TYR A 180 8.94 5.83 13.11
CA TYR A 180 10.03 5.44 12.19
C TYR A 180 9.86 4.01 11.66
N ALA A 181 9.48 3.06 12.53
CA ALA A 181 9.17 1.70 12.08
C ALA A 181 8.01 1.70 11.06
N ALA A 182 6.98 2.51 11.28
CA ALA A 182 5.87 2.69 10.35
C ALA A 182 6.33 3.26 9.00
N PHE A 183 7.19 4.28 9.00
CA PHE A 183 7.75 4.86 7.78
C PHE A 183 8.51 3.80 6.95
N PHE A 184 9.43 3.07 7.58
CA PHE A 184 10.19 2.02 6.89
C PHE A 184 9.29 0.89 6.41
N THR A 185 8.24 0.53 7.17
CA THR A 185 7.26 -0.47 6.76
C THR A 185 6.59 -0.08 5.44
N VAL A 186 6.08 1.15 5.33
CA VAL A 186 5.41 1.64 4.11
C VAL A 186 6.40 1.77 2.96
N ALA A 187 7.58 2.35 3.20
CA ALA A 187 8.61 2.54 2.17
C ALA A 187 9.11 1.20 1.60
N LEU A 188 9.45 0.24 2.48
CA LEU A 188 9.88 -1.09 2.08
C LEU A 188 8.76 -1.81 1.33
N TYR A 189 7.51 -1.74 1.79
CA TYR A 189 6.39 -2.36 1.09
C TYR A 189 6.23 -1.84 -0.35
N LEU A 190 6.23 -0.52 -0.53
CA LEU A 190 6.15 0.11 -1.85
C LEU A 190 7.35 -0.28 -2.73
N GLY A 191 8.56 -0.32 -2.16
CA GLY A 191 9.75 -0.82 -2.84
C GLY A 191 9.63 -2.29 -3.24
N GLY A 192 9.08 -3.13 -2.37
CA GLY A 192 8.80 -4.54 -2.63
C GLY A 192 7.80 -4.74 -3.77
N LEU A 193 6.73 -3.93 -3.82
CA LEU A 193 5.78 -3.95 -4.93
C LEU A 193 6.40 -3.49 -6.25
N ALA A 194 7.25 -2.46 -6.23
CA ALA A 194 8.00 -2.04 -7.40
C ALA A 194 8.97 -3.12 -7.89
N LEU A 195 9.56 -3.89 -6.97
CA LEU A 195 10.38 -5.05 -7.30
C LEU A 195 9.52 -6.25 -7.77
N LEU A 196 8.29 -6.40 -7.31
CA LEU A 196 7.40 -7.46 -7.77
C LEU A 196 6.95 -7.25 -9.23
N ALA A 197 6.76 -5.99 -9.63
CA ALA A 197 6.27 -5.63 -10.95
C ALA A 197 7.14 -6.25 -12.07
N PRO A 198 6.54 -6.97 -13.04
CA PRO A 198 7.28 -7.50 -14.18
C PRO A 198 7.99 -6.37 -14.94
N PRO A 199 9.14 -6.62 -15.57
CA PRO A 199 9.71 -5.68 -16.54
C PRO A 199 8.62 -5.27 -17.52
N GLY A 200 8.48 -3.96 -17.79
CA GLY A 200 7.58 -3.52 -18.86
C GLY A 200 8.06 -4.11 -20.20
N PRO A 201 7.18 -4.21 -21.21
CA PRO A 201 7.69 -4.31 -22.57
C PRO A 201 8.64 -3.12 -22.76
N GLU A 202 9.89 -3.39 -23.14
CA GLU A 202 10.74 -2.33 -23.69
C GLU A 202 9.92 -1.69 -24.80
N VAL A 203 9.68 -0.39 -24.69
CA VAL A 203 9.29 0.40 -25.85
C VAL A 203 10.53 0.43 -26.73
N SER A 204 10.76 -0.66 -27.45
CA SER A 204 11.75 -0.79 -28.49
C SER A 204 11.41 0.28 -29.52
N GLY A 205 12.35 1.19 -29.75
CA GLY A 205 12.15 2.46 -30.43
C GLY A 205 11.53 2.30 -31.82
N LEU A 206 10.22 2.40 -31.91
CA LEU A 206 9.55 2.80 -33.14
C LEU A 206 9.49 4.32 -33.12
N PRO A 207 10.28 5.03 -33.96
CA PRO A 207 10.04 6.44 -34.18
C PRO A 207 8.61 6.53 -34.72
N ALA A 208 7.78 7.35 -34.08
CA ALA A 208 6.52 7.77 -34.65
C ALA A 208 6.85 8.40 -36.00
N ARG A 209 6.60 7.63 -37.06
CA ARG A 209 6.75 8.04 -38.45
C ARG A 209 5.86 9.26 -38.60
N ARG A 210 6.50 10.41 -38.70
CA ARG A 210 5.90 11.69 -39.08
C ARG A 210 5.44 11.53 -40.53
N GLU A 211 4.22 11.06 -40.73
CA GLU A 211 3.50 11.12 -42.01
C GLU A 211 2.75 12.46 -42.08
N GLU A 212 3.52 13.54 -42.06
CA GLU A 212 3.24 14.68 -42.93
C GLU A 212 3.68 14.22 -44.33
N ASP A 213 2.73 14.01 -45.25
CA ASP A 213 2.86 14.14 -46.73
C ASP A 213 1.85 13.26 -47.48
N ALA A 214 0.57 13.63 -47.39
CA ALA A 214 -0.40 13.34 -48.45
C ALA A 214 -1.31 14.57 -48.63
N VAL A 215 -0.68 15.67 -49.02
CA VAL A 215 -1.33 16.85 -49.60
C VAL A 215 -2.03 16.41 -50.88
N LEU A 216 -3.36 16.38 -50.88
CA LEU A 216 -4.17 16.20 -52.09
C LEU A 216 -4.11 17.48 -52.94
N PRO A 217 -3.72 17.42 -54.23
CA PRO A 217 -3.84 18.57 -55.11
C PRO A 217 -5.30 18.75 -55.53
N VAL A 218 -5.87 19.90 -55.16
CA VAL A 218 -7.10 20.45 -55.73
C VAL A 218 -6.85 20.65 -57.24
N ARG A 219 -7.57 19.89 -58.08
CA ARG A 219 -7.72 20.23 -59.51
C ARG A 219 -9.11 20.80 -59.73
N SER A 220 -9.12 22.11 -59.98
CA SER A 220 -10.20 22.85 -60.63
C SER A 220 -10.30 22.46 -62.10
N ALA A 221 -11.49 22.08 -62.55
CA ALA A 221 -11.99 22.22 -63.91
C ALA A 221 -13.52 22.34 -63.85
#